data_AF-A0A7C7MQE2-F1
#
_entry.id   AF-A0A7C7MQE2-F1
#
_cell.length_a   1.000
_cell.length_b   1.000
_cell.length_c   1.000
_cell.angle_alpha   90.00
_cell.angle_beta   90.00
_cell.angle_gamma   90.00
#
_symmetry.space_group_name_H-M   'P 1'
#
loop_
_entity.id
_entity.type
_entity.pdbx_description
1 polymer ?
#
loop_
_entity_poly.entity_id
_entity_poly.type
_entity_poly.pdbx_seq_one_letter_code
_entity_poly.pdbx_strand_id
1 'polypeptide(L)'
;MLLSRTRMMCLLLQIQKLFMKKSFNDYNTEDYLFSCANGLIDLKTGKLLNHDPKYLLTQTSNVELNPEGTCNNFLSFLDDITNSDEKLKDYLQKLVGYCLTVSITERAVFIFYGHGRNGKSTFLRILHELMGDYTKAVNTQTFTDKRSDSVRNDLASLHDARLVATSELGRNGVLDATLIKELTGGDPITCRFLYRENFSFIPKFKLIMAVNQRPSLSVRDQAIWDRIHLIPFVVRIADDKLVAQEQLLALFHLEMSGI
;
A
#
# COMPACT_ATOMS: atom_id res chain seq x y z
N MET A 1 32.88 -25.10 33.25
CA MET A 1 32.39 -24.35 32.06
C MET A 1 31.65 -23.10 32.54
N LEU A 2 32.40 -22.06 32.90
CA LEU A 2 31.84 -20.77 33.29
C LEU A 2 31.46 -20.03 32.00
N LEU A 3 30.16 -19.85 31.75
CA LEU A 3 29.71 -18.74 30.90
C LEU A 3 30.39 -17.49 31.44
N SER A 4 31.27 -16.86 30.64
CA SER A 4 32.00 -15.67 31.08
C SER A 4 30.99 -14.65 31.62
N ARG A 5 31.30 -14.00 32.75
CA ARG A 5 30.39 -13.05 33.41
C ARG A 5 29.79 -12.03 32.42
N THR A 6 30.57 -11.67 31.39
CA THR A 6 30.15 -10.84 30.26
C THR A 6 29.02 -11.45 29.44
N ARG A 7 29.07 -12.74 29.08
CA ARG A 7 27.99 -13.43 28.35
C ARG A 7 26.71 -13.51 29.16
N MET A 8 26.81 -13.75 30.47
CA MET A 8 25.64 -13.79 31.35
C MET A 8 25.02 -12.41 31.53
N MET A 9 25.84 -11.36 31.66
CA MET A 9 25.35 -9.97 31.71
C MET A 9 24.65 -9.57 30.39
N CYS A 10 25.21 -9.92 29.23
CA CYS A 10 24.57 -9.66 27.93
C CYS A 10 23.22 -10.38 27.80
N LEU A 11 23.13 -11.64 28.24
CA LEU A 11 21.88 -12.40 28.26
C LEU A 11 20.84 -11.76 29.20
N LEU A 12 21.25 -11.34 30.41
CA LEU A 12 20.37 -10.67 31.37
C LEU A 12 19.86 -9.32 30.82
N LEU A 13 20.70 -8.55 30.13
CA LEU A 13 20.30 -7.31 29.46
C LEU A 13 19.35 -7.56 28.28
N GLN A 14 19.55 -8.65 27.53
CA GLN A 14 18.60 -9.06 26.48
C GLN A 14 17.25 -9.47 27.08
N ILE A 15 17.24 -10.23 28.18
CA ILE A 15 16.03 -10.63 28.88
C ILE A 15 15.31 -9.41 29.49
N GLN A 16 16.04 -8.47 30.10
CA GLN A 16 15.48 -7.22 30.64
C GLN A 16 14.74 -6.41 29.57
N LYS A 17 15.28 -6.35 28.33
CA LYS A 17 14.60 -5.67 27.20
C LYS A 17 13.25 -6.30 26.85
N LEU A 18 13.04 -7.58 27.13
CA LEU A 18 11.74 -8.24 26.95
C LEU A 18 10.69 -7.80 27.97
N PHE A 19 11.13 -7.33 29.15
CA PHE A 19 10.26 -6.83 30.22
C PHE A 19 10.07 -5.31 30.21
N MET A 20 10.76 -4.58 29.32
CA MET A 20 10.52 -3.14 29.14
C MET A 20 9.21 -2.93 28.38
N LYS A 21 8.35 -2.08 28.92
CA LYS A 21 7.06 -1.75 28.30
C LYS A 21 7.32 -1.06 26.96
N LYS A 22 6.96 -1.73 25.87
CA LYS A 22 7.03 -1.13 24.54
C LYS A 22 5.87 -0.16 24.34
N SER A 23 6.18 0.97 23.75
CA SER A 23 5.19 1.92 23.26
C SER A 23 4.75 1.52 21.86
N PHE A 24 3.60 2.04 21.43
CA PHE A 24 3.11 1.86 20.06
C PHE A 24 4.13 2.34 19.01
N ASN A 25 4.88 3.40 19.31
CA ASN A 25 5.86 4.00 18.42
C ASN A 25 7.16 3.19 18.29
N ASP A 26 7.32 2.10 19.06
CA ASP A 26 8.50 1.25 19.01
C ASP A 26 8.41 0.20 17.87
N TYR A 27 7.21 -0.02 17.33
CA TYR A 27 6.92 -1.00 16.28
C TYR A 27 7.00 -0.37 14.88
N ASN A 28 7.32 -1.18 13.88
CA ASN A 28 7.37 -0.76 12.46
C ASN A 28 8.26 0.47 12.18
N THR A 29 9.38 0.59 12.91
CA THR A 29 10.33 1.70 12.77
C THR A 29 11.36 1.50 11.65
N GLU A 30 11.48 0.27 11.14
CA GLU A 30 12.42 -0.10 10.08
C GLU A 30 11.83 0.14 8.68
N ASP A 31 11.92 1.39 8.22
CA ASP A 31 11.30 1.89 7.00
C ASP A 31 11.72 1.18 5.70
N TYR A 32 12.89 0.55 5.70
CA TYR A 32 13.45 -0.15 4.53
C TYR A 32 13.32 -1.66 4.60
N LEU A 33 12.74 -2.21 5.67
CA LEU A 33 12.45 -3.63 5.76
C LEU A 33 11.01 -3.88 5.33
N PHE A 34 10.80 -4.89 4.49
CA PHE A 34 9.49 -5.37 4.11
C PHE A 34 9.38 -6.84 4.53
N SER A 35 8.45 -7.15 5.44
CA SER A 35 8.22 -8.52 5.90
C SER A 35 7.38 -9.27 4.88
N CYS A 36 7.84 -10.45 4.48
CA CYS A 36 7.17 -11.37 3.57
C CYS A 36 7.15 -12.78 4.19
N ALA A 37 6.46 -13.73 3.59
CA ALA A 37 6.18 -15.02 4.22
C ALA A 37 7.45 -15.83 4.57
N ASN A 38 8.53 -15.66 3.82
CA ASN A 38 9.80 -16.36 3.99
C ASN A 38 10.95 -15.49 4.55
N GLY A 39 10.69 -14.25 4.98
CA GLY A 39 11.74 -13.42 5.57
C GLY A 39 11.48 -11.92 5.54
N LEU A 40 12.57 -11.17 5.64
CA LEU A 40 12.60 -9.71 5.58
C LEU A 40 13.38 -9.27 4.36
N ILE A 41 12.73 -8.54 3.46
CA ILE A 41 13.38 -7.95 2.29
C ILE A 41 13.96 -6.60 2.71
N ASP A 42 15.28 -6.44 2.56
CA ASP A 42 15.91 -5.12 2.62
C ASP A 42 15.70 -4.40 1.28
N LEU A 43 14.79 -3.43 1.26
CA LEU A 43 14.40 -2.69 0.06
C LEU A 43 15.53 -1.85 -0.54
N LYS A 44 16.62 -1.59 0.20
CA LYS A 44 17.80 -0.89 -0.35
C LYS A 44 18.67 -1.82 -1.17
N THR A 45 18.75 -3.09 -0.78
CA THR A 45 19.70 -4.05 -1.36
C THR A 45 19.02 -5.17 -2.15
N GLY A 46 17.72 -5.34 -2.01
CA GLY A 46 16.94 -6.44 -2.58
C GLY A 46 17.18 -7.80 -1.90
N LYS A 47 17.93 -7.84 -0.80
CA LYS A 47 18.32 -9.10 -0.15
C LYS A 47 17.24 -9.60 0.79
N LEU A 48 17.01 -10.92 0.75
CA LEU A 48 16.19 -11.63 1.73
C LEU A 48 17.02 -11.94 2.97
N LEU A 49 16.53 -11.51 4.12
CA LEU A 49 17.09 -11.75 5.45
C LEU A 49 16.14 -12.66 6.24
N ASN A 50 16.67 -13.37 7.23
CA ASN A 50 15.82 -14.12 8.16
C ASN A 50 14.96 -13.17 9.00
N HIS A 51 13.75 -13.63 9.36
CA HIS A 51 12.95 -12.93 10.37
C HIS A 51 13.73 -12.76 11.68
N ASP A 52 13.63 -11.57 12.25
CA ASP A 52 14.27 -11.26 13.52
C ASP A 52 13.30 -10.40 14.35
N PRO A 53 12.79 -10.92 15.48
CA PRO A 53 11.87 -10.19 16.36
C PRO A 53 12.44 -8.86 16.87
N LYS A 54 13.75 -8.62 16.77
CA LYS A 54 14.35 -7.34 17.16
C LYS A 54 13.81 -6.14 16.36
N TYR A 55 13.34 -6.37 15.12
CA TYR A 55 12.86 -5.29 14.24
C TYR A 55 11.42 -4.87 14.51
N LEU A 56 10.69 -5.63 15.34
CA LEU A 56 9.34 -5.26 15.81
C LEU A 56 8.36 -4.91 14.69
N LEU A 57 8.46 -5.65 13.59
CA LEU A 57 7.52 -5.56 12.48
C LEU A 57 6.23 -6.31 12.85
N THR A 58 5.09 -5.66 12.67
CA THR A 58 3.76 -6.23 12.94
C THR A 58 2.93 -6.45 11.68
N GLN A 59 3.40 -5.93 10.55
CA GLN A 59 2.78 -6.12 9.23
C GLN A 59 3.60 -7.14 8.44
N THR A 60 2.93 -8.01 7.69
CA THR A 60 3.59 -8.90 6.74
C THR A 60 2.80 -9.06 5.44
N SER A 61 3.52 -9.27 4.35
CA SER A 61 2.96 -9.90 3.15
C SER A 61 2.89 -11.41 3.37
N ASN A 62 1.86 -12.04 2.80
CA ASN A 62 1.69 -13.50 2.78
C ASN A 62 2.39 -14.17 1.58
N VAL A 63 3.12 -13.40 0.78
CA VAL A 63 3.84 -13.87 -0.40
C VAL A 63 5.30 -14.16 -0.02
N GLU A 64 5.88 -15.21 -0.57
CA GLU A 64 7.31 -15.52 -0.45
C GLU A 64 8.09 -14.80 -1.54
N LEU A 65 9.24 -14.21 -1.23
CA LEU A 65 10.14 -13.72 -2.28
C LEU A 65 10.90 -14.88 -2.91
N ASN A 66 10.71 -15.11 -4.22
CA ASN A 66 11.51 -16.02 -5.01
C ASN A 66 12.19 -15.28 -6.18
N PRO A 67 13.49 -14.94 -6.08
CA PRO A 67 14.21 -14.23 -7.15
C PRO A 67 14.26 -14.96 -8.49
N GLU A 68 14.10 -16.29 -8.48
CA GLU A 68 14.08 -17.14 -9.68
C GLU A 68 12.64 -17.47 -10.13
N GLY A 69 11.63 -16.89 -9.47
CA GLY A 69 10.23 -17.07 -9.78
C GLY A 69 9.85 -16.42 -11.11
N THR A 70 8.91 -17.04 -11.84
CA THR A 70 8.36 -16.48 -13.07
C THR A 70 6.96 -15.95 -12.84
N CYS A 71 6.60 -14.87 -13.53
CA CYS A 71 5.28 -14.24 -13.45
C CYS A 71 4.68 -13.97 -14.84
N ASN A 72 4.75 -14.96 -15.74
CA ASN A 72 4.39 -14.82 -17.15
C ASN A 72 2.92 -14.44 -17.35
N ASN A 73 1.99 -15.02 -16.58
CA ASN A 73 0.58 -14.66 -16.65
C ASN A 73 0.38 -13.22 -16.17
N PHE A 74 1.05 -12.82 -15.09
CA PHE A 74 0.98 -11.44 -14.60
C PHE A 74 1.55 -10.43 -15.61
N LEU A 75 2.68 -10.73 -16.24
CA LEU A 75 3.27 -9.90 -17.28
C LEU A 75 2.36 -9.79 -18.51
N SER A 76 1.74 -10.90 -18.95
CA SER A 76 0.74 -10.89 -20.03
C SER A 76 -0.48 -10.05 -19.65
N PHE A 77 -0.93 -10.12 -18.40
CA PHE A 77 -2.02 -9.27 -17.91
C PHE A 77 -1.63 -7.79 -17.92
N LEU A 78 -0.40 -7.44 -17.55
CA LEU A 78 0.09 -6.07 -17.70
C LEU A 78 0.08 -5.62 -19.16
N ASP A 79 0.49 -6.49 -20.09
CA ASP A 79 0.41 -6.18 -21.52
C ASP A 79 -1.04 -5.94 -21.98
N ASP A 80 -1.99 -6.75 -21.52
CA ASP A 80 -3.40 -6.58 -21.86
C ASP A 80 -3.99 -5.26 -21.32
N ILE A 81 -3.76 -4.91 -20.06
CA ILE A 81 -4.34 -3.69 -19.45
C ILE A 81 -3.68 -2.40 -19.96
N THR A 82 -2.44 -2.51 -20.45
CA THR A 82 -1.69 -1.38 -21.02
C THR A 82 -1.75 -1.33 -22.54
N ASN A 83 -2.36 -2.34 -23.19
CA ASN A 83 -2.31 -2.53 -24.64
C ASN A 83 -0.87 -2.49 -25.18
N SER A 84 0.03 -3.16 -24.46
CA SER A 84 1.47 -3.22 -24.72
C SER A 84 2.16 -1.85 -24.79
N ASP A 85 1.62 -0.83 -24.12
CA ASP A 85 2.33 0.43 -23.91
C ASP A 85 3.41 0.23 -22.84
N GLU A 86 4.64 0.01 -23.30
CA GLU A 86 5.82 -0.20 -22.45
C GLU A 86 6.05 0.91 -21.42
N LYS A 87 5.71 2.16 -21.75
CA LYS A 87 5.87 3.27 -20.80
C LYS A 87 4.85 3.20 -19.68
N LEU A 88 3.60 2.86 -20.02
CA LEU A 88 2.55 2.68 -19.02
C LEU A 88 2.82 1.44 -18.16
N LYS A 89 3.30 0.35 -18.76
CA LYS A 89 3.70 -0.88 -18.06
C LYS A 89 4.83 -0.62 -17.07
N ASP A 90 5.93 -0.01 -17.52
CA ASP A 90 7.05 0.39 -16.66
C ASP A 90 6.60 1.33 -15.53
N TYR A 91 5.71 2.28 -15.83
CA TYR A 91 5.14 3.18 -14.84
C TYR A 91 4.33 2.43 -13.76
N LEU A 92 3.49 1.46 -14.15
CA LEU A 92 2.73 0.65 -13.20
C LEU A 92 3.66 -0.21 -12.33
N GLN A 93 4.71 -0.80 -12.89
CA GLN A 93 5.71 -1.56 -12.14
C GLN A 93 6.45 -0.68 -11.13
N LYS A 94 6.87 0.53 -11.54
CA LYS A 94 7.48 1.52 -10.64
C LYS A 94 6.53 1.95 -9.53
N LEU A 95 5.25 2.14 -9.82
CA LEU A 95 4.23 2.45 -8.82
C LEU A 95 4.11 1.32 -7.79
N VAL A 96 4.07 0.06 -8.23
CA VAL A 96 4.04 -1.10 -7.32
C VAL A 96 5.31 -1.14 -6.45
N GLY A 97 6.49 -0.97 -7.04
CA GLY A 97 7.75 -0.88 -6.28
C GLY A 97 7.75 0.27 -5.27
N TYR A 98 7.21 1.43 -5.63
CA TYR A 98 7.05 2.56 -4.72
C TYR A 98 6.11 2.25 -3.56
N CYS A 99 5.01 1.53 -3.82
CA CYS A 99 4.07 1.03 -2.81
C CYS A 99 4.73 0.13 -1.75
N LEU A 100 5.77 -0.64 -2.10
CA LEU A 100 6.50 -1.47 -1.13
C LEU A 100 7.25 -0.63 -0.08
N THR A 101 7.63 0.60 -0.42
CA THR A 101 8.37 1.49 0.49
C THR A 101 7.42 2.21 1.46
N VAL A 102 7.96 2.93 2.43
CA VAL A 102 7.21 3.94 3.21
C VAL A 102 7.36 5.36 2.67
N SER A 103 8.10 5.53 1.56
CA SER A 103 8.39 6.84 1.02
C SER A 103 7.11 7.53 0.54
N ILE A 104 7.05 8.83 0.80
CA ILE A 104 5.99 9.75 0.39
C ILE A 104 6.57 10.97 -0.35
N THR A 105 7.82 10.89 -0.82
CA THR A 105 8.58 12.00 -1.44
C THR A 105 7.85 12.63 -2.62
N GLU A 106 7.11 11.83 -3.38
CA GLU A 106 6.33 12.29 -4.54
C GLU A 106 5.09 13.12 -4.14
N ARG A 107 4.67 13.07 -2.87
CA ARG A 107 3.45 13.74 -2.37
C ARG A 107 2.24 13.49 -3.28
N ALA A 108 2.06 12.24 -3.70
CA ALA A 108 1.20 11.87 -4.82
C ALA A 108 -0.04 11.05 -4.42
N VAL A 109 -1.10 11.20 -5.21
CA VAL A 109 -2.30 10.36 -5.29
C VAL A 109 -2.39 9.80 -6.70
N PHE A 110 -2.61 8.49 -6.81
CA PHE A 110 -2.68 7.80 -8.08
C PHE A 110 -4.13 7.46 -8.40
N ILE A 111 -4.62 7.89 -9.56
CA ILE A 111 -6.02 7.72 -9.93
C ILE A 111 -6.09 6.89 -11.21
N PHE A 112 -6.54 5.65 -11.07
CA PHE A 112 -6.79 4.75 -12.16
C PHE A 112 -8.17 5.07 -12.74
N TYR A 113 -8.23 5.56 -13.98
CA TYR A 113 -9.49 5.94 -14.60
C TYR A 113 -9.76 5.12 -15.87
N GLY A 114 -11.03 4.80 -16.09
CA GLY A 114 -11.49 4.17 -17.33
C GLY A 114 -12.80 3.42 -17.14
N HIS A 115 -13.52 3.17 -18.23
CA HIS A 115 -14.80 2.46 -18.18
C HIS A 115 -14.58 0.95 -18.13
N GLY A 116 -15.46 0.19 -17.46
CA GLY A 116 -15.23 -1.20 -17.02
C GLY A 116 -14.71 -2.20 -18.07
N ARG A 117 -14.37 -3.41 -17.60
CA ARG A 117 -13.68 -4.47 -18.39
C ARG A 117 -12.29 -4.07 -18.88
N ASN A 118 -11.50 -3.51 -17.98
CA ASN A 118 -10.15 -2.99 -18.26
C ASN A 118 -9.09 -3.42 -17.24
N GLY A 119 -9.41 -4.39 -16.38
CA GLY A 119 -8.46 -4.95 -15.42
C GLY A 119 -8.15 -4.10 -14.17
N LYS A 120 -8.70 -2.87 -14.02
CA LYS A 120 -8.45 -2.02 -12.82
C LYS A 120 -8.67 -2.76 -11.49
N SER A 121 -9.85 -3.36 -11.33
CA SER A 121 -10.22 -4.05 -10.09
C SER A 121 -9.35 -5.29 -9.85
N THR A 122 -9.02 -6.02 -10.91
CA THR A 122 -8.12 -7.18 -10.84
C THR A 122 -6.71 -6.77 -10.43
N PHE A 123 -6.16 -5.71 -11.04
CA PHE A 123 -4.85 -5.18 -10.68
C PHE A 123 -4.80 -4.73 -9.22
N LEU A 124 -5.77 -3.93 -8.76
CA LEU A 124 -5.84 -3.54 -7.34
C LEU A 124 -5.97 -4.73 -6.40
N ARG A 125 -6.72 -5.77 -6.79
CA ARG A 125 -6.88 -6.97 -5.99
C ARG A 125 -5.55 -7.72 -5.82
N ILE A 126 -4.76 -7.87 -6.88
CA ILE A 126 -3.43 -8.49 -6.81
C ILE A 126 -2.51 -7.68 -5.91
N LEU A 127 -2.47 -6.35 -6.07
CA LEU A 127 -1.66 -5.48 -5.21
C LEU A 127 -2.01 -5.66 -3.73
N HIS A 128 -3.31 -5.73 -3.41
CA HIS A 128 -3.77 -5.97 -2.04
C HIS A 128 -3.28 -7.32 -1.51
N GLU A 129 -3.34 -8.38 -2.30
CA GLU A 129 -2.89 -9.71 -1.89
C GLU A 129 -1.37 -9.81 -1.79
N LEU A 130 -0.63 -9.18 -2.71
CA LEU A 130 0.83 -9.12 -2.72
C LEU A 130 1.37 -8.36 -1.52
N MET A 131 0.72 -7.27 -1.13
CA MET A 131 1.15 -6.45 0.00
C MET A 131 0.61 -6.93 1.35
N GLY A 132 -0.39 -7.81 1.38
CA GLY A 132 -0.96 -8.36 2.62
C GLY A 132 -1.38 -7.26 3.61
N ASP A 133 -0.87 -7.34 4.84
CA ASP A 133 -1.22 -6.42 5.93
C ASP A 133 -0.88 -4.95 5.64
N TYR A 134 0.10 -4.71 4.76
CA TYR A 134 0.52 -3.37 4.37
C TYR A 134 -0.53 -2.61 3.53
N THR A 135 -1.55 -3.31 3.01
CA THR A 135 -2.67 -2.66 2.31
C THR A 135 -3.86 -2.48 3.24
N LYS A 136 -4.45 -1.29 3.21
CA LYS A 136 -5.76 -1.02 3.83
C LYS A 136 -6.74 -0.53 2.78
N ALA A 137 -7.98 -1.00 2.88
CA ALA A 137 -9.09 -0.48 2.10
C ALA A 137 -9.91 0.48 2.97
N VAL A 138 -10.33 1.59 2.39
CA VAL A 138 -11.25 2.54 3.04
C VAL A 138 -12.38 2.88 2.10
N ASN A 139 -13.47 3.39 2.67
CA ASN A 139 -14.59 3.86 1.88
C ASN A 139 -14.18 5.17 1.18
N THR A 140 -14.52 5.31 -0.10
CA THR A 140 -14.25 6.53 -0.85
C THR A 140 -14.84 7.78 -0.19
N GLN A 141 -15.92 7.63 0.59
CA GLN A 141 -16.53 8.71 1.36
C GLN A 141 -15.58 9.37 2.37
N THR A 142 -14.50 8.69 2.78
CA THR A 142 -13.43 9.26 3.60
C THR A 142 -12.72 10.41 2.88
N PHE A 143 -12.64 10.36 1.54
CA PHE A 143 -11.87 11.33 0.73
C PHE A 143 -12.73 12.36 -0.01
N THR A 144 -14.04 12.36 0.21
CA THR A 144 -14.97 13.29 -0.42
C THR A 144 -15.45 14.32 0.58
N ASP A 145 -15.63 15.57 0.15
CA ASP A 145 -16.11 16.67 0.98
C ASP A 145 -17.37 16.29 1.78
N LYS A 146 -17.21 16.05 3.08
CA LYS A 146 -18.31 15.94 4.04
C LYS A 146 -18.19 17.05 5.06
N ARG A 147 -19.21 17.91 5.13
CA ARG A 147 -19.44 18.90 6.20
C ARG A 147 -19.85 18.24 7.52
N SER A 148 -19.17 17.18 7.96
CA SER A 148 -19.51 16.49 9.20
C SER A 148 -18.28 16.43 10.10
N ASP A 149 -18.41 16.99 11.30
CA ASP A 149 -17.53 16.89 12.47
C ASP A 149 -17.35 15.44 12.98
N SER A 150 -17.61 14.43 12.15
CA SER A 150 -17.53 13.04 12.52
C SER A 150 -16.08 12.64 12.79
N VAL A 151 -15.89 11.94 13.90
CA VAL A 151 -14.61 11.37 14.35
C VAL A 151 -13.88 10.67 13.20
N ARG A 152 -12.63 11.07 12.93
CA ARG A 152 -11.69 10.50 11.94
C ARG A 152 -11.21 9.08 12.34
N ASN A 153 -12.15 8.19 12.60
CA ASN A 153 -11.90 6.79 12.97
C ASN A 153 -11.40 5.97 11.77
N ASP A 154 -11.94 6.26 10.59
CA ASP A 154 -11.50 5.73 9.32
C ASP A 154 -10.01 6.00 9.07
N LEU A 155 -9.54 7.22 9.33
CA LEU A 155 -8.11 7.56 9.21
C LEU A 155 -7.24 6.86 10.25
N ALA A 156 -7.75 6.58 11.45
CA ALA A 156 -7.01 5.85 12.47
C ALA A 156 -6.67 4.41 12.03
N SER A 157 -7.52 3.80 11.20
CA SER A 157 -7.27 2.46 10.64
C SER A 157 -6.15 2.41 9.59
N LEU A 158 -5.73 3.57 9.08
CA LEU A 158 -4.68 3.69 8.06
C LEU A 158 -3.26 3.70 8.64
N HIS A 159 -3.13 3.66 9.97
CA HIS A 159 -1.84 3.49 10.62
C HIS A 159 -1.13 2.23 10.10
N ASP A 160 0.21 2.30 9.98
CA ASP A 160 1.09 1.25 9.43
C ASP A 160 0.86 0.84 7.96
N ALA A 161 -0.11 1.43 7.26
CA ALA A 161 -0.33 1.14 5.85
C ALA A 161 0.85 1.64 4.99
N ARG A 162 1.16 0.90 3.92
CA ARG A 162 2.01 1.36 2.82
C ARG A 162 1.22 1.58 1.53
N LEU A 163 0.07 0.95 1.40
CA LEU A 163 -0.90 1.17 0.33
C LEU A 163 -2.30 1.37 0.92
N VAL A 164 -2.96 2.44 0.50
CA VAL A 164 -4.39 2.65 0.73
C VAL A 164 -5.08 2.67 -0.61
N ALA A 165 -5.98 1.71 -0.82
CA ALA A 165 -6.74 1.60 -2.07
C ALA A 165 -8.22 1.84 -1.81
N THR A 166 -8.85 2.59 -2.71
CA THR A 166 -10.31 2.76 -2.72
C THR A 166 -10.85 2.58 -4.12
N SER A 167 -12.00 1.92 -4.22
CA SER A 167 -12.74 1.73 -5.47
C SER A 167 -14.04 2.51 -5.39
N GLU A 168 -14.41 3.18 -6.49
CA GLU A 168 -15.66 3.92 -6.68
C GLU A 168 -15.73 5.28 -5.98
N LEU A 169 -15.34 6.35 -6.69
CA LEU A 169 -15.94 7.66 -6.43
C LEU A 169 -17.42 7.55 -6.82
N GLY A 170 -18.32 7.85 -5.89
CA GLY A 170 -19.74 8.07 -6.22
C GLY A 170 -19.84 9.07 -7.37
N ARG A 171 -20.88 8.98 -8.19
CA ARG A 171 -20.99 9.63 -9.52
C ARG A 171 -20.66 11.14 -9.60
N ASN A 172 -20.49 11.85 -8.49
CA ASN A 172 -20.10 13.27 -8.41
C ASN A 172 -19.14 13.58 -7.23
N GLY A 173 -18.33 12.63 -6.78
CA GLY A 173 -17.45 12.83 -5.63
C GLY A 173 -16.32 13.80 -5.93
N VAL A 174 -16.47 15.06 -5.50
CA VAL A 174 -15.37 16.03 -5.47
C VAL A 174 -14.41 15.59 -4.38
N LEU A 175 -13.13 15.46 -4.72
CA LEU A 175 -12.09 15.11 -3.77
C LEU A 175 -11.88 16.26 -2.79
N ASP A 176 -11.79 15.94 -1.49
CA ASP A 176 -11.40 16.91 -0.47
C ASP A 176 -9.91 17.23 -0.62
N ALA A 177 -9.64 18.41 -1.18
CA ALA A 177 -8.28 18.81 -1.46
C ALA A 177 -7.45 19.09 -0.20
N THR A 178 -8.11 19.46 0.89
CA THR A 178 -7.45 19.71 2.19
C THR A 178 -6.99 18.37 2.77
N LEU A 179 -7.88 17.37 2.78
CA LEU A 179 -7.55 16.05 3.28
C LEU A 179 -6.45 15.38 2.45
N ILE A 180 -6.52 15.44 1.12
CA ILE A 180 -5.44 14.89 0.27
C ILE A 180 -4.12 15.58 0.58
N LYS A 181 -4.13 16.91 0.78
CA LYS A 181 -2.91 17.64 1.13
C LYS A 181 -2.33 17.22 2.47
N GLU A 182 -3.19 16.98 3.45
CA GLU A 182 -2.84 16.47 4.78
C GLU A 182 -2.24 15.06 4.69
N LEU A 183 -2.89 14.13 3.96
CA LEU A 183 -2.45 12.74 3.86
C LEU A 183 -1.19 12.52 3.04
N THR A 184 -0.90 13.41 2.08
CA THR A 184 0.30 13.33 1.23
C THR A 184 1.40 14.32 1.63
N GLY A 185 1.14 15.17 2.63
CA GLY A 185 2.04 16.27 3.01
C GLY A 185 3.27 15.84 3.80
N GLY A 186 3.16 14.75 4.56
CA GLY A 186 4.20 14.27 5.46
C GLY A 186 4.15 14.87 6.88
N ASP A 187 3.09 15.61 7.19
CA ASP A 187 2.83 16.10 8.54
C ASP A 187 2.07 15.04 9.37
N PRO A 188 2.22 15.02 10.72
CA PRO A 188 1.44 14.14 11.57
C PRO A 188 -0.05 14.44 11.50
N ILE A 189 -0.87 13.40 11.35
CA ILE A 189 -2.33 13.50 11.45
C ILE A 189 -2.81 13.00 12.80
N THR A 190 -3.75 13.72 13.41
CA THR A 190 -4.35 13.32 14.69
C THR A 190 -5.71 12.65 14.45
N CYS A 191 -5.87 11.47 15.00
CA CYS A 191 -7.07 10.64 14.85
C CYS A 191 -7.32 9.81 16.12
N ARG A 192 -8.44 9.09 16.18
CA ARG A 192 -8.75 8.18 17.28
C ARG A 192 -9.60 7.01 16.83
N PHE A 193 -9.37 5.86 17.46
CA PHE A 193 -10.36 4.78 17.44
C PHE A 193 -11.56 5.15 18.31
N LEU A 194 -12.69 4.49 18.06
CA LEU A 194 -13.93 4.74 18.80
C LEU A 194 -13.70 4.39 20.27
N TYR A 195 -14.06 5.31 21.16
CA TYR A 195 -13.87 5.18 22.61
C TYR A 195 -12.41 5.04 23.08
N ARG A 196 -11.43 5.47 22.26
CA ARG A 196 -10.01 5.52 22.64
C ARG A 196 -9.48 6.95 22.65
N GLU A 197 -8.33 7.14 23.30
CA GLU A 197 -7.58 8.40 23.26
C GLU A 197 -7.08 8.71 21.86
N ASN A 198 -6.84 10.01 21.60
CA ASN A 198 -6.25 10.46 20.36
C ASN A 198 -4.81 9.97 20.25
N PHE A 199 -4.39 9.63 19.04
CA PHE A 199 -3.00 9.42 18.71
C PHE A 199 -2.67 10.13 17.40
N SER A 200 -1.38 10.28 17.15
CA SER A 200 -0.90 10.95 15.96
C SER A 200 0.13 10.09 15.25
N PHE A 201 0.09 10.07 13.93
CA PHE A 201 1.06 9.37 13.11
C PHE A 201 1.31 10.13 11.81
N ILE A 202 2.46 9.90 11.21
CA ILE A 202 2.79 10.44 9.89
C ILE A 202 2.35 9.41 8.84
N PRO A 203 1.48 9.76 7.88
CA PRO A 203 1.12 8.87 6.78
C PRO A 203 2.36 8.41 6.00
N LYS A 204 2.47 7.10 5.81
CA LYS A 204 3.57 6.44 5.06
C LYS A 204 3.08 5.68 3.82
N PHE A 205 1.79 5.80 3.51
CA PHE A 205 1.13 5.06 2.44
C PHE A 205 1.03 5.85 1.14
N LYS A 206 0.89 5.11 0.04
CA LYS A 206 0.44 5.65 -1.26
C LYS A 206 -1.07 5.51 -1.35
N LEU A 207 -1.73 6.53 -1.86
CA LEU A 207 -3.18 6.52 -2.07
C LEU A 207 -3.48 6.19 -3.53
N ILE A 208 -4.19 5.08 -3.76
CA ILE A 208 -4.66 4.68 -5.08
C ILE A 208 -6.19 4.69 -5.13
N MET A 209 -6.75 5.39 -6.11
CA MET A 209 -8.19 5.47 -6.34
C MET A 209 -8.54 4.87 -7.70
N ALA A 210 -9.41 3.86 -7.73
CA ALA A 210 -10.00 3.35 -8.97
C ALA A 210 -11.37 3.97 -9.22
N VAL A 211 -11.48 4.64 -10.36
CA VAL A 211 -12.65 5.45 -10.72
C VAL A 211 -13.07 5.14 -12.16
N ASN A 212 -14.38 5.21 -12.44
CA ASN A 212 -14.87 4.96 -13.80
C ASN A 212 -14.72 6.17 -14.72
N GLN A 213 -14.82 7.37 -14.14
CA GLN A 213 -14.70 8.63 -14.84
C GLN A 213 -13.59 9.46 -14.17
N ARG A 214 -12.95 10.34 -14.95
CA ARG A 214 -11.97 11.26 -14.41
C ARG A 214 -12.62 12.11 -13.31
N PRO A 215 -11.98 12.26 -12.13
CA PRO A 215 -12.54 13.08 -11.07
C PRO A 215 -12.62 14.54 -11.52
N SER A 216 -13.66 15.23 -11.08
CA SER A 216 -13.70 16.69 -11.11
C SER A 216 -13.11 17.23 -9.82
N LEU A 217 -12.36 18.34 -9.94
CA LEU A 217 -11.83 19.07 -8.80
C LEU A 217 -12.54 20.41 -8.69
N SER A 218 -12.66 20.89 -7.46
CA SER A 218 -13.11 22.26 -7.19
C SER A 218 -12.16 23.26 -7.88
N VAL A 219 -12.73 24.30 -8.48
CA VAL A 219 -11.97 25.37 -9.17
C VAL A 219 -10.96 26.06 -8.24
N ARG A 220 -11.19 26.01 -6.91
CA ARG A 220 -10.33 26.63 -5.90
C ARG A 220 -9.06 25.83 -5.59
N ASP A 221 -8.95 24.61 -6.08
CA ASP A 221 -7.96 23.64 -5.62
C ASP A 221 -6.95 23.23 -6.69
N GLN A 222 -6.63 24.11 -7.65
CA GLN A 222 -5.69 23.78 -8.75
C GLN A 222 -4.35 23.20 -8.29
N ALA A 223 -3.82 23.62 -7.13
CA ALA A 223 -2.58 23.11 -6.55
C ALA A 223 -2.60 21.60 -6.18
N ILE A 224 -3.77 20.95 -6.21
CA ILE A 224 -3.85 19.50 -6.02
C ILE A 224 -3.51 18.71 -7.29
N TRP A 225 -3.59 19.34 -8.47
CA TRP A 225 -3.24 18.67 -9.73
C TRP A 225 -1.78 18.22 -9.74
N ASP A 226 -0.89 18.98 -9.10
CA ASP A 226 0.53 18.64 -8.95
C ASP A 226 0.76 17.38 -8.11
N ARG A 227 -0.25 16.96 -7.32
CA ARG A 227 -0.23 15.73 -6.52
C ARG A 227 -0.94 14.58 -7.22
N ILE A 228 -1.64 14.79 -8.34
CA ILE A 228 -2.47 13.76 -8.96
C ILE A 228 -1.79 13.16 -10.17
N HIS A 229 -1.55 11.85 -10.10
CA HIS A 229 -1.12 11.04 -11.21
C HIS A 229 -2.33 10.33 -11.81
N LEU A 230 -2.86 10.86 -12.91
CA LEU A 230 -3.94 10.23 -13.68
C LEU A 230 -3.37 9.10 -14.55
N ILE A 231 -3.79 7.87 -14.29
CA ILE A 231 -3.28 6.68 -14.97
C ILE A 231 -4.40 6.04 -15.80
N PRO A 232 -4.25 5.96 -17.13
CA PRO A 232 -5.29 5.48 -18.01
C PRO A 232 -5.41 3.95 -17.96
N PHE A 233 -6.61 3.46 -17.68
CA PHE A 233 -7.02 2.09 -17.95
C PHE A 233 -8.13 2.16 -19.01
N VAL A 234 -7.79 2.61 -20.21
CA VAL A 234 -8.78 2.93 -21.26
C VAL A 234 -9.04 1.77 -22.23
N VAL A 235 -8.28 0.69 -22.11
CA VAL A 235 -8.46 -0.54 -22.89
C VAL A 235 -9.79 -1.19 -22.51
N ARG A 236 -10.47 -1.78 -23.49
CA ARG A 236 -11.61 -2.65 -23.25
C ARG A 236 -11.23 -4.07 -23.66
N ILE A 237 -11.15 -4.96 -22.68
CA ILE A 237 -10.86 -6.38 -22.91
C ILE A 237 -12.03 -6.96 -23.72
N ALA A 238 -11.69 -7.58 -24.85
CA ALA A 238 -12.66 -8.18 -25.75
C ALA A 238 -13.35 -9.40 -25.10
N ASP A 239 -14.59 -9.67 -25.50
CA ASP A 239 -15.42 -10.70 -24.84
C ASP A 239 -14.84 -12.11 -24.99
N ASP A 240 -14.14 -12.39 -26.10
CA ASP A 240 -13.44 -13.65 -26.37
C ASP A 240 -12.18 -13.85 -25.52
N LYS A 241 -11.61 -12.75 -25.01
CA LYS A 241 -10.46 -12.76 -24.09
C LYS A 241 -10.89 -12.57 -22.63
N LEU A 242 -12.19 -12.47 -22.36
CA LEU A 242 -12.68 -12.17 -21.03
C LEU A 242 -12.61 -13.42 -20.15
N VAL A 243 -11.61 -13.45 -19.28
CA VAL A 243 -11.43 -14.49 -18.27
C VAL A 243 -12.08 -14.03 -16.96
N ALA A 244 -12.71 -14.94 -16.23
CA ALA A 244 -13.28 -14.64 -14.93
C ALA A 244 -12.19 -14.16 -13.95
N GLN A 245 -12.50 -13.19 -13.10
CA GLN A 245 -11.51 -12.61 -12.18
C GLN A 245 -10.90 -13.70 -11.28
N GLU A 246 -11.72 -14.64 -10.82
CA GLU A 246 -11.30 -15.75 -9.96
C GLU A 246 -10.28 -16.67 -10.67
N GLN A 247 -10.45 -16.89 -11.97
CA GLN A 247 -9.53 -17.70 -12.76
C GLN A 247 -8.20 -16.99 -12.97
N LEU A 248 -8.22 -15.68 -13.26
CA LEU A 248 -7.01 -14.87 -13.35
C LEU A 248 -6.25 -14.85 -12.01
N LEU A 249 -6.96 -14.63 -10.90
CA LEU A 249 -6.36 -14.64 -9.57
C LEU A 249 -5.74 -15.99 -9.24
N ALA A 250 -6.40 -17.10 -9.60
CA ALA A 250 -5.83 -18.44 -9.42
C ALA A 250 -4.51 -18.64 -10.18
N LEU A 251 -4.41 -18.11 -11.42
CA LEU A 251 -3.15 -18.14 -12.17
C LEU A 251 -2.08 -17.28 -11.49
N PHE A 252 -2.44 -16.07 -11.05
CA PHE A 252 -1.49 -15.19 -10.38
C PHE A 252 -1.04 -15.75 -9.03
N HIS A 253 -1.90 -16.45 -8.28
CA HIS A 253 -1.52 -17.13 -7.03
C HIS A 253 -0.40 -18.15 -7.21
N LEU A 254 -0.37 -18.85 -8.35
CA LEU A 254 0.72 -19.77 -8.69
C LEU A 254 2.05 -19.04 -8.97
N GLU A 255 1.96 -17.77 -9.38
CA GLU A 255 3.09 -16.93 -9.76
C GLU A 255 3.46 -15.89 -8.69
N MET A 256 2.70 -15.79 -7.59
CA MET A 256 2.82 -14.69 -6.62
C MET A 256 4.23 -14.49 -6.11
N SER A 257 4.99 -15.57 -5.91
CA SER A 257 6.37 -15.48 -5.41
C SER A 257 7.37 -14.88 -6.39
N GLY A 258 7.03 -14.85 -7.68
CA GLY A 258 7.80 -14.20 -8.75
C GLY A 258 7.22 -12.87 -9.24
N ILE A 259 6.07 -12.43 -8.72
CA ILE A 259 5.48 -11.10 -8.97
C ILE A 259 6.12 -10.08 -8.03
#